data_AF-Q9L575-F1
#
_entry.id   AF-Q9L575-F1
#
_cell.length_a   1.000
_cell.length_b   1.000
_cell.length_c   1.000
_cell.angle_alpha   90.00
_cell.angle_beta   90.00
_cell.angle_gamma   90.00
#
_symmetry.space_group_name_H-M   'P 1'
#
loop_
_entity.id
_entity.type
_entity.pdbx_description
1 polymer ?
#
loop_
_entity_poly.entity_id
_entity_poly.type
_entity_poly.pdbx_seq_one_letter_code
_entity_poly.pdbx_strand_id
1 'polypeptide(L)'
;KKTRQKAEEAKLKEAEVAKKVEETKKQEEEAKAKLEEAEKKATEAKQKVDAEEVAPQAKIAELENQVHRLEQELKEIDESDSEDYIKEGFRAPLQSELDTKKAKLLKLEELSGKIEELDAEIAELEVQLKDAEGNNNVEAYFKEGLEKTTAEKKAELEKAEADLKKAVDEPETPAPAPAPAPAPEAPAPKPAPAPAPKPAPAPKPAPAPKPAPAPAPAPAPKPEKPAEKLAPAPKPETPKTGWKQENGM
;
A
#
# COMPACT_ATOMS: atom_id res chain seq x y z
N LYS A 1 -37.50 -86.40 -49.65
CA LYS A 1 -37.75 -85.92 -48.26
C LYS A 1 -36.50 -85.27 -47.65
N LYS A 2 -35.34 -85.94 -47.63
CA LYS A 2 -34.06 -85.43 -47.06
C LYS A 2 -33.53 -84.12 -47.66
N THR A 3 -33.64 -83.92 -48.97
CA THR A 3 -33.15 -82.71 -49.68
C THR A 3 -33.98 -81.46 -49.40
N ARG A 4 -35.31 -81.60 -49.25
CA ARG A 4 -36.22 -80.47 -48.91
C ARG A 4 -36.02 -80.00 -47.47
N GLN A 5 -35.75 -80.93 -46.54
CA GLN A 5 -35.47 -80.62 -45.13
C GLN A 5 -34.14 -79.87 -44.96
N LYS A 6 -33.11 -80.25 -45.73
CA LYS A 6 -31.80 -79.57 -45.73
C LYS A 6 -31.87 -78.15 -46.32
N ALA A 7 -32.75 -77.91 -47.27
CA ALA A 7 -32.98 -76.59 -47.86
C ALA A 7 -33.76 -75.65 -46.91
N GLU A 8 -34.71 -76.16 -46.13
CA GLU A 8 -35.37 -75.38 -45.07
C GLU A 8 -34.41 -75.03 -43.94
N GLU A 9 -33.56 -75.97 -43.51
CA GLU A 9 -32.57 -75.71 -42.45
C GLU A 9 -31.52 -74.67 -42.89
N ALA A 10 -31.14 -74.66 -44.17
CA ALA A 10 -30.26 -73.63 -44.73
C ALA A 10 -30.93 -72.25 -44.76
N LYS A 11 -32.21 -72.17 -45.15
CA LYS A 11 -32.98 -70.91 -45.13
C LYS A 11 -33.19 -70.38 -43.71
N LEU A 12 -33.42 -71.26 -42.73
CA LEU A 12 -33.52 -70.88 -41.32
C LEU A 12 -32.19 -70.32 -40.80
N LYS A 13 -31.05 -70.91 -41.17
CA LYS A 13 -29.72 -70.40 -40.81
C LYS A 13 -29.41 -69.06 -41.47
N GLU A 14 -29.76 -68.87 -42.74
CA GLU A 14 -29.63 -67.55 -43.39
C GLU A 14 -30.50 -66.48 -42.72
N ALA A 15 -31.74 -66.82 -42.35
CA ALA A 15 -32.63 -65.90 -41.63
C ALA A 15 -32.11 -65.56 -40.23
N GLU A 16 -31.51 -66.52 -39.50
CA GLU A 16 -30.90 -66.27 -38.20
C GLU A 16 -29.66 -65.36 -38.31
N VAL A 17 -28.82 -65.59 -39.33
CA VAL A 17 -27.64 -64.74 -39.59
C VAL A 17 -28.08 -63.32 -39.97
N ALA A 18 -29.09 -63.16 -40.83
CA ALA A 18 -29.62 -61.84 -41.19
C ALA A 18 -30.16 -61.09 -39.96
N LYS A 19 -30.87 -61.80 -39.07
CA LYS A 19 -31.39 -61.22 -37.83
C LYS A 19 -30.27 -60.79 -36.87
N LYS A 20 -29.22 -61.62 -36.71
CA LYS A 20 -28.03 -61.26 -35.93
C LYS A 20 -27.31 -60.04 -36.49
N VAL A 21 -27.18 -59.94 -37.81
CA VAL A 21 -26.55 -58.78 -38.47
C VAL A 21 -27.34 -57.49 -38.20
N GLU A 22 -28.68 -57.55 -38.27
CA GLU A 22 -29.54 -56.42 -37.96
C GLU A 22 -29.44 -56.02 -36.48
N GLU A 23 -29.37 -57.00 -35.58
CA GLU A 23 -29.21 -56.78 -34.14
C GLU A 23 -27.86 -56.14 -33.80
N THR A 24 -26.76 -56.60 -34.42
CA THR A 24 -25.44 -55.98 -34.26
C THR A 24 -25.39 -54.57 -34.83
N LYS A 25 -26.09 -54.30 -35.95
CA LYS A 25 -26.16 -52.96 -36.54
C LYS A 25 -26.91 -51.99 -35.63
N LYS A 26 -27.97 -52.46 -34.98
CA LYS A 26 -28.72 -51.68 -33.98
C LYS A 26 -27.87 -51.40 -32.74
N GLN A 27 -27.09 -52.39 -32.28
CA GLN A 27 -26.16 -52.20 -31.17
C GLN A 27 -25.02 -51.21 -31.50
N GLU A 28 -24.53 -51.21 -32.74
CA GLU A 28 -23.51 -50.23 -33.18
C GLU A 28 -24.08 -48.80 -33.22
N GLU A 29 -25.31 -48.61 -33.72
CA GLU A 29 -26.02 -47.32 -33.69
C GLU A 29 -26.26 -46.83 -32.26
N GLU A 30 -26.70 -47.72 -31.36
CA GLU A 30 -26.90 -47.37 -29.95
C GLU A 30 -25.57 -47.03 -29.26
N ALA A 31 -24.49 -47.73 -29.59
CA ALA A 31 -23.15 -47.42 -29.09
C ALA A 31 -22.65 -46.07 -29.62
N LYS A 32 -22.87 -45.75 -30.90
CA LYS A 32 -22.54 -44.44 -31.49
C LYS A 32 -23.33 -43.31 -30.85
N ALA A 33 -24.63 -43.49 -30.64
CA ALA A 33 -25.47 -42.50 -29.96
C ALA A 33 -25.01 -42.24 -28.52
N LYS A 34 -24.65 -43.31 -27.78
CA LYS A 34 -24.08 -43.18 -26.42
C LYS A 34 -22.71 -42.50 -26.42
N LEU A 35 -21.90 -42.73 -27.44
CA LEU A 35 -20.58 -42.11 -27.58
C LEU A 35 -20.71 -40.61 -27.89
N GLU A 36 -21.64 -40.22 -28.77
CA GLU A 36 -21.95 -38.81 -29.04
C GLU A 36 -22.51 -38.09 -27.80
N GLU A 37 -23.38 -38.76 -27.03
CA GLU A 37 -23.89 -38.21 -25.76
C GLU A 37 -22.77 -38.04 -24.73
N ALA A 38 -21.85 -39.01 -24.67
CA ALA A 38 -20.67 -38.93 -23.80
C ALA A 38 -19.73 -37.80 -24.22
N GLU A 39 -19.49 -37.60 -25.52
CA GLU A 39 -18.71 -36.46 -26.04
C GLU A 39 -19.38 -35.13 -25.70
N LYS A 40 -20.70 -35.00 -25.92
CA LYS A 40 -21.44 -33.77 -25.54
C LYS A 40 -21.32 -33.48 -24.06
N LYS A 41 -21.53 -34.48 -23.20
CA LYS A 41 -21.37 -34.33 -21.74
C LYS A 41 -19.93 -33.97 -21.36
N ALA A 42 -18.94 -34.56 -22.02
CA ALA A 42 -17.54 -34.22 -21.80
C ALA A 42 -17.23 -32.76 -22.20
N THR A 43 -17.77 -32.28 -23.32
CA THR A 43 -17.60 -30.88 -23.75
C THR A 43 -18.31 -29.87 -22.84
N GLU A 44 -19.51 -30.20 -22.35
CA GLU A 44 -20.23 -29.34 -21.39
C GLU A 44 -19.51 -29.30 -20.03
N ALA A 45 -19.00 -30.44 -19.57
CA ALA A 45 -18.20 -30.52 -18.35
C ALA A 45 -16.92 -29.70 -18.50
N LYS A 46 -16.24 -29.80 -19.66
CA LYS A 46 -15.03 -29.02 -19.94
C LYS A 46 -15.32 -27.52 -19.92
N GLN A 47 -16.39 -27.07 -20.61
CA GLN A 47 -16.83 -25.67 -20.59
C GLN A 47 -17.16 -25.14 -19.19
N LYS A 48 -17.73 -25.97 -18.30
CA LYS A 48 -18.00 -25.60 -16.92
C LYS A 48 -16.73 -25.45 -16.10
N VAL A 49 -15.77 -26.35 -16.27
CA VAL A 49 -14.46 -26.26 -15.63
C VAL A 49 -13.70 -25.03 -16.14
N ASP A 50 -13.67 -24.82 -17.46
CA ASP A 50 -13.04 -23.64 -18.08
C ASP A 50 -13.68 -22.34 -17.58
N ALA A 51 -15.02 -22.27 -17.43
CA ALA A 51 -15.70 -21.10 -16.88
C ALA A 51 -15.44 -20.88 -15.38
N GLU A 52 -15.17 -21.95 -14.64
CA GLU A 52 -14.84 -21.89 -13.22
C GLU A 52 -13.37 -21.49 -12.98
N GLU A 53 -12.45 -21.87 -13.88
CA GLU A 53 -11.03 -21.51 -13.85
C GLU A 53 -10.75 -20.09 -14.40
N VAL A 54 -11.51 -19.65 -15.42
CA VAL A 54 -11.42 -18.28 -15.95
C VAL A 54 -11.99 -17.25 -14.97
N ALA A 55 -12.86 -17.65 -14.04
CA ALA A 55 -13.49 -16.74 -13.09
C ALA A 55 -12.50 -16.09 -12.09
N PRO A 56 -11.56 -16.83 -11.46
CA PRO A 56 -10.47 -16.26 -10.66
C PRO A 56 -9.59 -15.28 -11.45
N GLN A 57 -9.10 -15.69 -12.62
CA GLN A 57 -8.18 -14.88 -13.44
C GLN A 57 -8.84 -13.58 -13.92
N ALA A 58 -10.11 -13.63 -14.34
CA ALA A 58 -10.86 -12.43 -14.72
C ALA A 58 -11.03 -11.45 -13.55
N LYS A 59 -11.25 -11.95 -12.34
CA LYS A 59 -11.36 -11.10 -11.14
C LYS A 59 -10.01 -10.53 -10.69
N ILE A 60 -8.90 -11.25 -10.90
CA ILE A 60 -7.55 -10.73 -10.70
C ILE A 60 -7.28 -9.59 -11.69
N ALA A 61 -7.55 -9.79 -12.98
CA ALA A 61 -7.38 -8.75 -14.00
C ALA A 61 -8.27 -7.52 -13.75
N GLU A 62 -9.50 -7.71 -13.26
CA GLU A 62 -10.36 -6.60 -12.83
C GLU A 62 -9.74 -5.83 -11.65
N LEU A 63 -9.17 -6.54 -10.66
CA LEU A 63 -8.49 -5.92 -9.52
C LEU A 63 -7.26 -5.13 -9.95
N GLU A 64 -6.46 -5.65 -10.89
CA GLU A 64 -5.32 -4.94 -11.49
C GLU A 64 -5.75 -3.64 -12.17
N ASN A 65 -6.85 -3.68 -12.94
CA ASN A 65 -7.40 -2.48 -13.58
C ASN A 65 -7.87 -1.45 -12.55
N GLN A 66 -8.49 -1.89 -11.45
CA GLN A 66 -8.91 -1.00 -10.37
C GLN A 66 -7.70 -0.36 -9.65
N VAL A 67 -6.65 -1.13 -9.39
CA VAL A 67 -5.39 -0.61 -8.84
C VAL A 67 -4.80 0.44 -9.78
N HIS A 68 -4.71 0.15 -11.08
CA HIS A 68 -4.16 1.09 -12.06
C HIS A 68 -4.97 2.38 -12.14
N ARG A 69 -6.31 2.28 -12.09
CA ARG A 69 -7.19 3.44 -12.10
C ARG A 69 -6.99 4.30 -10.85
N LEU A 70 -6.91 3.70 -9.66
CA LEU A 70 -6.65 4.44 -8.42
C LEU A 70 -5.28 5.13 -8.42
N GLU A 71 -4.25 4.48 -8.98
CA GLU A 71 -2.94 5.11 -9.16
C GLU A 71 -3.01 6.33 -10.08
N GLN A 72 -3.81 6.27 -11.15
CA GLN A 72 -4.04 7.41 -12.04
C GLN A 72 -4.81 8.52 -11.33
N GLU A 73 -5.90 8.21 -10.62
CA GLU A 73 -6.70 9.20 -9.88
C GLU A 73 -5.86 9.91 -8.80
N LEU A 74 -5.01 9.17 -8.07
CA LEU A 74 -4.08 9.75 -7.10
C LEU A 74 -3.05 10.67 -7.76
N LYS A 75 -2.54 10.28 -8.94
CA LYS A 75 -1.62 11.11 -9.72
C LYS A 75 -2.28 12.39 -10.20
N GLU A 76 -3.52 12.33 -10.68
CA GLU A 76 -4.29 13.50 -11.09
C GLU A 76 -4.56 14.47 -9.92
N ILE A 77 -4.81 13.94 -8.72
CA ILE A 77 -4.95 14.74 -7.49
C ILE A 77 -3.62 15.43 -7.14
N ASP A 78 -2.49 14.73 -7.26
CA ASP A 78 -1.18 15.30 -6.99
C ASP A 78 -0.84 16.45 -7.97
N GLU A 79 -1.19 16.28 -9.25
CA GLU A 79 -0.96 17.23 -10.35
C GLU A 79 -1.99 18.38 -10.43
N SER A 80 -3.11 18.28 -9.72
CA SER A 80 -4.19 19.29 -9.70
C SER A 80 -3.74 20.64 -9.10
N ASP A 81 -4.32 21.76 -9.54
CA ASP A 81 -4.05 23.10 -8.98
C ASP A 81 -4.81 23.39 -7.66
N SER A 82 -5.47 22.38 -7.07
CA SER A 82 -6.22 22.52 -5.82
C SER A 82 -5.33 22.75 -4.59
N GLU A 83 -5.87 23.36 -3.52
CA GLU A 83 -5.12 23.59 -2.29
C GLU A 83 -4.72 22.27 -1.61
N ASP A 84 -3.52 22.22 -1.01
CA ASP A 84 -2.94 21.00 -0.41
C ASP A 84 -3.86 20.32 0.61
N TYR A 85 -4.61 21.09 1.42
CA TYR A 85 -5.54 20.52 2.38
C TYR A 85 -6.76 19.84 1.71
N ILE A 86 -7.20 20.35 0.56
CA ILE A 86 -8.27 19.74 -0.22
C ILE A 86 -7.76 18.48 -0.89
N LYS A 87 -6.55 18.52 -1.49
CA LYS A 87 -5.89 17.35 -2.07
C LYS A 87 -5.77 16.22 -1.06
N GLU A 88 -5.24 16.49 0.12
CA GLU A 88 -5.01 15.44 1.14
C GLU A 88 -6.32 14.81 1.63
N GLY A 89 -7.42 15.59 1.69
CA GLY A 89 -8.75 15.09 2.04
C GLY A 89 -9.33 14.08 1.05
N PHE A 90 -8.97 14.17 -0.24
CA PHE A 90 -9.36 13.20 -1.27
C PHE A 90 -8.31 12.09 -1.48
N ARG A 91 -7.04 12.42 -1.30
CA ARG A 91 -5.90 11.50 -1.50
C ARG A 91 -5.87 10.40 -0.44
N ALA A 92 -6.03 10.75 0.84
CA ALA A 92 -5.95 9.79 1.94
C ALA A 92 -6.94 8.60 1.83
N PRO A 93 -8.25 8.79 1.53
CA PRO A 93 -9.17 7.67 1.37
C PRO A 93 -8.85 6.82 0.12
N LEU A 94 -8.48 7.42 -1.01
CA LEU A 94 -8.11 6.69 -2.23
C LEU A 94 -6.80 5.91 -2.05
N GLN A 95 -5.83 6.45 -1.32
CA GLN A 95 -4.60 5.76 -0.98
C GLN A 95 -4.88 4.54 -0.09
N SER A 96 -5.75 4.67 0.92
CA SER A 96 -6.16 3.54 1.76
C SER A 96 -6.87 2.44 0.96
N GLU A 97 -7.67 2.81 -0.03
CA GLU A 97 -8.32 1.85 -0.93
C GLU A 97 -7.30 1.18 -1.85
N LEU A 98 -6.36 1.94 -2.42
CA LEU A 98 -5.26 1.44 -3.24
C LEU A 98 -4.41 0.41 -2.47
N ASP A 99 -4.03 0.73 -1.24
CA ASP A 99 -3.23 -0.16 -0.40
C ASP A 99 -3.97 -1.46 -0.07
N THR A 100 -5.28 -1.38 0.16
CA THR A 100 -6.14 -2.56 0.40
C THR A 100 -6.20 -3.44 -0.84
N LYS A 101 -6.42 -2.85 -2.02
CA LYS A 101 -6.49 -3.57 -3.29
C LYS A 101 -5.14 -4.18 -3.69
N LYS A 102 -4.04 -3.45 -3.50
CA LYS A 102 -2.67 -3.97 -3.72
C LYS A 102 -2.35 -5.14 -2.78
N ALA A 103 -2.73 -5.04 -1.51
CA ALA A 103 -2.52 -6.13 -0.56
C ALA A 103 -3.33 -7.38 -0.94
N LYS A 104 -4.55 -7.22 -1.48
CA LYS A 104 -5.33 -8.34 -2.00
C LYS A 104 -4.68 -8.91 -3.27
N LEU A 105 -4.29 -8.06 -4.22
CA LEU A 105 -3.65 -8.46 -5.47
C LEU A 105 -2.36 -9.27 -5.22
N LEU A 106 -1.49 -8.81 -4.33
CA LEU A 106 -0.27 -9.54 -3.95
C LEU A 106 -0.54 -10.95 -3.41
N LYS A 107 -1.59 -11.13 -2.60
CA LYS A 107 -1.98 -12.45 -2.11
C LYS A 107 -2.48 -13.36 -3.23
N LEU A 108 -3.21 -12.80 -4.20
CA LEU A 108 -3.71 -13.55 -5.35
C LEU A 108 -2.58 -13.96 -6.28
N GLU A 109 -1.62 -13.07 -6.53
CA GLU A 109 -0.40 -13.36 -7.30
C GLU A 109 0.45 -14.46 -6.63
N GLU A 110 0.61 -14.43 -5.30
CA GLU A 110 1.35 -15.46 -4.56
C GLU A 110 0.67 -16.83 -4.66
N LEU A 111 -0.66 -16.88 -4.55
CA LEU A 111 -1.43 -18.13 -4.71
C LEU A 111 -1.37 -18.63 -6.16
N SER A 112 -1.50 -17.74 -7.15
CA SER A 112 -1.39 -18.08 -8.57
C SER A 112 -0.01 -18.65 -8.90
N GLY A 113 1.07 -18.00 -8.42
CA GLY A 113 2.42 -18.49 -8.62
C GLY A 113 2.67 -19.86 -7.98
N LYS A 114 2.09 -20.11 -6.80
CA LYS A 114 2.16 -21.43 -6.16
C LYS A 114 1.45 -22.52 -6.97
N ILE A 115 0.31 -22.20 -7.59
CA ILE A 115 -0.41 -23.15 -8.46
C ILE A 115 0.46 -23.50 -9.68
N GLU A 116 1.04 -22.50 -10.34
CA GLU A 116 1.94 -22.72 -11.49
C GLU A 116 3.17 -23.58 -11.14
N GLU A 117 3.75 -23.38 -9.95
CA GLU A 117 4.86 -24.19 -9.45
C GLU A 117 4.43 -25.66 -9.21
N LEU A 118 3.28 -25.86 -8.57
CA LEU A 118 2.72 -27.20 -8.32
C LEU A 118 2.36 -27.93 -9.62
N ASP A 119 1.77 -27.24 -10.60
CA ASP A 119 1.47 -27.81 -11.92
C ASP A 119 2.75 -28.27 -12.63
N ALA A 120 3.82 -27.47 -12.58
CA ALA A 120 5.11 -27.83 -13.16
C ALA A 120 5.74 -29.06 -12.48
N GLU A 121 5.70 -29.11 -11.15
CA GLU A 121 6.20 -30.27 -10.38
C GLU A 121 5.39 -31.54 -10.68
N ILE A 122 4.06 -31.44 -10.74
CA ILE A 122 3.17 -32.56 -11.07
C ILE A 122 3.48 -33.06 -12.48
N ALA A 123 3.65 -32.16 -13.46
CA ALA A 123 3.98 -32.53 -14.83
C ALA A 123 5.32 -33.28 -14.91
N GLU A 124 6.33 -32.84 -14.15
CA GLU A 124 7.62 -33.56 -14.08
C GLU A 124 7.47 -34.95 -13.46
N LEU A 125 6.73 -35.08 -12.35
CA LEU A 125 6.48 -36.36 -11.69
C LEU A 125 5.67 -37.33 -12.58
N GLU A 126 4.71 -36.82 -13.35
CA GLU A 126 3.94 -37.62 -14.31
C GLU A 126 4.81 -38.15 -15.46
N VAL A 127 5.77 -37.35 -15.94
CA VAL A 127 6.77 -37.82 -16.92
C VAL A 127 7.64 -38.92 -16.32
N GLN A 128 8.14 -38.72 -15.10
CA GLN A 128 8.95 -39.73 -14.40
C GLN A 128 8.17 -41.04 -14.16
N LEU A 129 6.88 -40.95 -13.82
CA LEU A 129 6.00 -42.11 -13.70
C LEU A 129 5.86 -42.85 -15.03
N LYS A 130 5.65 -42.13 -16.12
CA LYS A 130 5.51 -42.71 -17.46
C LYS A 130 6.78 -43.41 -17.93
N ASP A 131 7.94 -42.83 -17.65
CA ASP A 131 9.24 -43.44 -17.95
C ASP A 131 9.49 -44.68 -17.09
N ALA A 132 9.04 -44.67 -15.83
CA ALA A 132 9.10 -45.84 -14.95
C ALA A 132 8.17 -46.97 -15.41
N GLU A 133 6.98 -46.66 -15.93
CA GLU A 133 6.03 -47.63 -16.51
C GLU A 133 6.57 -48.33 -17.76
N GLY A 134 7.33 -47.60 -18.59
CA GLY A 134 7.97 -48.15 -19.78
C GLY A 134 9.19 -49.04 -19.49
N ASN A 135 9.68 -49.05 -18.25
CA ASN A 135 10.95 -49.67 -17.89
C ASN A 135 10.78 -50.76 -16.83
N ASN A 136 10.76 -52.02 -17.27
CA ASN A 136 10.56 -53.21 -16.43
C ASN A 136 11.63 -53.44 -15.33
N ASN A 137 12.69 -52.63 -15.28
CA ASN A 137 13.76 -52.71 -14.28
C ASN A 137 13.61 -51.67 -13.14
N VAL A 138 12.56 -50.85 -13.17
CA VAL A 138 12.29 -49.93 -12.06
C VAL A 138 11.59 -50.69 -10.94
N GLU A 139 12.14 -50.60 -9.73
CA GLU A 139 11.58 -51.27 -8.55
C GLU A 139 10.17 -50.76 -8.26
N ALA A 140 9.24 -51.68 -7.99
CA ALA A 140 7.83 -51.35 -7.73
C ALA A 140 7.65 -50.33 -6.59
N TYR A 141 8.53 -50.35 -5.58
CA TYR A 141 8.53 -49.40 -4.47
C TYR A 141 8.85 -47.96 -4.91
N PHE A 142 9.74 -47.79 -5.90
CA PHE A 142 10.05 -46.47 -6.45
C PHE A 142 8.85 -45.91 -7.23
N LYS A 143 8.16 -46.77 -7.98
CA LYS A 143 6.92 -46.41 -8.67
C LYS A 143 5.83 -46.01 -7.69
N GLU A 144 5.61 -46.81 -6.65
CA GLU A 144 4.63 -46.51 -5.58
C GLU A 144 4.96 -45.20 -4.87
N GLY A 145 6.24 -44.91 -4.62
CA GLY A 145 6.70 -43.65 -4.04
C GLY A 145 6.42 -42.43 -4.93
N LEU A 146 6.64 -42.56 -6.24
CA LEU A 146 6.29 -41.53 -7.23
C LEU A 146 4.77 -41.32 -7.29
N GLU A 147 3.97 -42.39 -7.39
CA GLU A 147 2.50 -42.30 -7.41
C GLU A 147 1.97 -41.60 -6.16
N LYS A 148 2.52 -41.92 -4.99
CA LYS A 148 2.19 -41.26 -3.71
C LYS A 148 2.55 -39.77 -3.70
N THR A 149 3.75 -39.43 -4.17
CA THR A 149 4.22 -38.03 -4.22
C THR A 149 3.38 -37.20 -5.18
N THR A 150 3.07 -37.73 -6.36
CA THR A 150 2.18 -37.07 -7.34
C THR A 150 0.79 -36.86 -6.76
N ALA A 151 0.24 -37.84 -6.04
CA ALA A 151 -1.06 -37.71 -5.39
C ALA A 151 -1.06 -36.65 -4.28
N GLU A 152 0.00 -36.60 -3.46
CA GLU A 152 0.17 -35.56 -2.42
C GLU A 152 0.23 -34.16 -3.03
N LYS A 153 0.99 -33.98 -4.12
CA LYS A 153 1.10 -32.70 -4.82
C LYS A 153 -0.19 -32.27 -5.51
N LYS A 154 -0.93 -33.21 -6.11
CA LYS A 154 -2.28 -32.94 -6.65
C LYS A 154 -3.27 -32.48 -5.58
N ALA A 155 -3.21 -33.06 -4.39
CA ALA A 155 -4.04 -32.62 -3.27
C ALA A 155 -3.64 -31.21 -2.77
N GLU A 156 -2.34 -30.88 -2.82
CA GLU A 156 -1.87 -29.52 -2.50
C GLU A 156 -2.31 -28.50 -3.55
N LEU A 157 -2.30 -28.87 -4.83
CA LEU A 157 -2.81 -28.06 -5.94
C LEU A 157 -4.30 -27.76 -5.76
N GLU A 158 -5.14 -28.79 -5.54
CA GLU A 158 -6.59 -28.63 -5.34
C GLU A 158 -6.88 -27.67 -4.16
N LYS A 159 -6.08 -27.77 -3.09
CA LYS A 159 -6.21 -26.86 -1.95
C LYS A 159 -5.80 -25.42 -2.32
N ALA A 160 -4.71 -25.25 -3.07
CA ALA A 160 -4.25 -23.93 -3.52
C ALA A 160 -5.27 -23.26 -4.45
N GLU A 161 -5.87 -24.00 -5.37
CA GLU A 161 -6.96 -23.53 -6.24
C GLU A 161 -8.21 -23.13 -5.44
N ALA A 162 -8.58 -23.92 -4.43
CA ALA A 162 -9.69 -23.60 -3.55
C ALA A 162 -9.41 -22.34 -2.70
N ASP A 163 -8.19 -22.19 -2.20
CA ASP A 163 -7.74 -21.01 -1.46
C ASP A 163 -7.71 -19.77 -2.38
N LEU A 164 -7.28 -19.90 -3.64
CA LEU A 164 -7.33 -18.83 -4.63
C LEU A 164 -8.78 -18.40 -4.90
N LYS A 165 -9.67 -19.36 -5.17
CA LYS A 165 -11.10 -19.09 -5.40
C LYS A 165 -11.73 -18.36 -4.22
N LYS A 166 -11.42 -18.80 -3.00
CA LYS A 166 -11.89 -18.16 -1.77
C LYS A 166 -11.32 -16.75 -1.60
N ALA A 167 -10.02 -16.55 -1.82
CA ALA A 167 -9.35 -15.26 -1.68
C ALA A 167 -9.87 -14.23 -2.70
N VAL A 168 -10.21 -14.69 -3.91
CA VAL A 168 -10.82 -13.86 -4.94
C VAL A 168 -12.22 -13.38 -4.51
N ASP A 169 -13.04 -14.26 -3.93
CA ASP A 169 -14.39 -13.95 -3.43
C ASP A 169 -14.42 -13.26 -2.06
N GLU A 170 -13.29 -13.22 -1.35
CA GLU A 170 -13.19 -12.58 -0.05
C GLU A 170 -13.45 -11.06 -0.18
N PRO A 171 -14.35 -10.48 0.64
CA PRO A 171 -14.61 -9.04 0.59
C PRO A 171 -13.32 -8.28 0.88
N GLU A 172 -13.18 -7.12 0.24
CA GLU A 172 -12.08 -6.19 0.49
C GLU A 172 -12.26 -5.57 1.87
N THR A 173 -11.92 -6.33 2.91
CA THR A 173 -11.81 -5.76 4.24
C THR A 173 -10.53 -4.95 4.28
N PRO A 174 -10.57 -3.67 4.69
CA PRO A 174 -9.36 -2.92 4.92
C PRO A 174 -8.48 -3.73 5.86
N ALA A 175 -7.20 -3.87 5.52
CA ALA A 175 -6.23 -4.43 6.44
C ALA A 175 -6.42 -3.72 7.80
N PRO A 176 -6.40 -4.43 8.94
CA PRO A 176 -6.52 -3.79 10.23
C PRO A 176 -5.50 -2.65 10.26
N ALA A 177 -5.98 -1.43 10.47
CA ALA A 177 -5.13 -0.25 10.48
C ALA A 177 -3.90 -0.56 11.33
N PRO A 178 -2.67 -0.24 10.85
CA PRO A 178 -1.47 -0.47 11.65
C PRO A 178 -1.73 0.11 13.04
N ALA A 179 -1.52 -0.72 14.07
CA ALA A 179 -1.70 -0.28 15.45
C ALA A 179 -1.00 1.08 15.58
N PRO A 180 -1.68 2.11 16.12
CA PRO A 180 -1.10 3.44 16.16
C PRO A 180 0.29 3.33 16.76
N ALA A 181 1.29 3.81 16.02
CA ALA A 181 2.66 3.86 16.52
C ALA A 181 2.61 4.43 17.94
N PRO A 182 3.29 3.82 18.92
CA PRO A 182 3.26 4.31 20.30
C PRO A 182 3.50 5.81 20.26
N ALA A 183 2.56 6.57 20.82
CA ALA A 183 2.61 8.02 20.81
C ALA A 183 4.02 8.44 21.26
N PRO A 184 4.70 9.33 20.51
CA PRO A 184 6.04 9.77 20.90
C PRO A 184 5.98 10.17 22.36
N GLU A 185 6.88 9.59 23.17
CA GLU A 185 6.98 9.93 24.59
C GLU A 185 7.00 11.44 24.70
N ALA A 186 6.11 11.98 25.53
CA ALA A 186 6.02 13.41 25.76
C ALA A 186 7.44 13.92 26.06
N PRO A 187 7.93 14.96 25.35
CA PRO A 187 9.27 15.46 25.57
C PRO A 187 9.42 15.77 27.06
N ALA A 188 10.47 15.22 27.68
CA ALA A 188 10.75 15.40 29.09
C ALA A 188 10.59 16.89 29.45
N PRO A 189 9.86 17.22 30.54
CA PRO A 189 9.59 18.60 30.88
C PRO A 189 10.90 19.38 30.92
N LYS A 190 10.96 20.46 30.14
CA LYS A 190 12.12 21.36 30.08
C LYS A 190 12.52 21.70 31.52
N PRO A 191 13.80 21.53 31.91
CA PRO A 191 14.26 21.88 33.25
C PRO A 191 13.78 23.29 33.60
N ALA A 192 13.19 23.43 34.80
CA ALA A 192 12.76 24.74 35.29
C ALA A 192 13.93 25.73 35.15
N PRO A 193 13.71 26.92 34.58
CA PRO A 193 14.77 27.91 34.44
C PRO A 193 15.39 28.17 35.81
N ALA A 194 16.73 28.11 35.87
CA ALA A 194 17.46 28.37 37.09
C ALA A 194 17.01 29.71 37.69
N PRO A 195 16.79 29.79 39.02
CA PRO A 195 16.32 31.02 39.65
C PRO A 195 17.28 32.15 39.30
N ALA A 196 16.71 33.27 38.85
CA ALA A 196 17.47 34.44 38.44
C ALA A 196 18.46 34.84 39.56
N PRO A 197 19.73 35.14 39.22
CA PRO A 197 20.70 35.55 40.22
C PRO A 197 20.17 36.77 40.96
N LYS A 198 20.25 36.70 42.30
CA LYS A 198 19.79 37.76 43.19
C LYS A 198 20.47 39.08 42.78
N PRO A 199 19.72 40.19 42.60
CA PRO A 199 20.31 41.46 42.22
C PRO A 199 21.47 41.83 43.16
N ALA A 200 22.59 42.23 42.58
CA ALA A 200 23.73 42.72 43.36
C ALA A 200 23.27 43.88 44.25
N PRO A 201 23.70 43.93 45.53
CA PRO A 201 23.32 45.02 46.42
C PRO A 201 23.74 46.36 45.81
N ALA A 202 22.83 47.33 45.85
CA ALA A 202 23.05 48.65 45.30
C ALA A 202 24.32 49.29 45.89
N PRO A 203 25.16 49.94 45.07
CA PRO A 203 26.35 50.61 45.55
C PRO A 203 25.97 51.66 46.60
N LYS A 204 26.74 51.67 47.69
CA LYS A 204 26.56 52.60 48.81
C LYS A 204 26.64 54.04 48.29
N PRO A 205 25.71 54.94 48.65
CA PRO A 205 25.74 56.33 48.21
C PRO A 205 27.09 56.98 48.54
N ALA A 206 27.65 57.70 47.58
CA ALA A 206 28.86 58.48 47.78
C ALA A 206 28.65 59.47 48.95
N PRO A 207 29.66 59.68 49.82
CA PRO A 207 29.56 60.64 50.91
C PRO A 207 29.29 62.05 50.37
N ALA A 208 28.35 62.75 50.99
CA ALA A 208 27.93 64.08 50.62
C ALA A 208 29.14 65.05 50.60
N PRO A 209 29.22 65.97 49.63
CA PRO A 209 30.28 66.96 49.59
C PRO A 209 30.28 67.80 50.87
N LYS A 210 31.48 68.03 51.41
CA LYS A 210 31.71 68.84 52.61
C LYS A 210 31.14 70.24 52.38
N PRO A 211 30.38 70.83 53.33
CA PRO A 211 29.86 72.19 53.20
C PRO A 211 30.99 73.18 52.91
N ALA A 212 30.75 74.09 51.97
CA ALA A 212 31.65 75.19 51.70
C ALA A 212 31.84 76.03 52.99
N PRO A 213 33.06 76.51 53.27
CA PRO A 213 33.30 77.37 54.42
C PRO A 213 32.41 78.61 54.35
N ALA A 214 31.83 78.97 55.51
CA ALA A 214 30.95 80.13 55.63
C ALA A 214 31.69 81.41 55.19
N PRO A 215 31.02 82.30 54.44
CA PRO A 215 31.61 83.58 54.06
C PRO A 215 31.99 84.38 55.30
N ALA A 216 33.17 85.01 55.26
CA ALA A 216 33.66 85.87 56.32
C ALA A 216 32.65 87.00 56.61
N PRO A 217 32.45 87.38 57.88
CA PRO A 217 31.52 88.44 58.25
C PRO A 217 31.88 89.74 57.55
N ALA A 218 30.88 90.37 56.95
CA ALA A 218 31.02 91.65 56.27
C ALA A 218 31.49 92.74 57.26
N PRO A 219 32.45 93.60 56.86
CA PRO A 219 32.89 94.71 57.69
C PRO A 219 31.73 95.67 57.98
N ALA A 220 31.65 96.12 59.24
CA ALA A 220 30.61 97.01 59.72
C ALA A 220 30.56 98.34 58.93
N PRO A 221 29.35 98.87 58.66
CA PRO A 221 29.17 100.08 57.87
C PRO A 221 29.79 101.30 58.56
N LYS A 222 30.61 102.03 57.82
CA LYS A 222 31.15 103.33 58.24
C LYS A 222 30.18 104.45 57.81
N PRO A 223 30.01 105.52 58.60
CA PRO A 223 28.90 106.47 58.48
C PRO A 223 28.89 107.30 57.19
N GLU A 224 27.68 107.62 56.73
CA GLU A 224 27.38 108.43 55.56
C GLU A 224 27.91 109.87 55.65
N LYS A 225 28.32 110.40 54.49
CA LYS A 225 28.23 111.83 54.15
C LYS A 225 27.84 112.00 52.67
N PRO A 226 27.11 113.08 52.31
CA PRO A 226 26.27 113.13 51.11
C PRO A 226 26.89 113.91 49.95
N ALA A 227 26.33 113.61 48.77
CA ALA A 227 26.20 114.41 47.54
C ALA A 227 27.47 114.81 46.77
N GLU A 228 27.54 114.38 45.50
CA GLU A 228 27.69 115.20 44.27
C GLU A 228 27.92 114.26 43.08
N LYS A 229 26.96 114.16 42.14
CA LYS A 229 26.95 114.84 40.84
C LYS A 229 28.16 114.48 39.97
N LEU A 230 27.93 113.74 38.87
CA LEU A 230 28.26 114.07 37.48
C LEU A 230 28.18 112.81 36.57
N ALA A 231 27.51 112.97 35.42
CA ALA A 231 27.41 112.03 34.29
C ALA A 231 28.67 112.13 33.38
N PRO A 232 28.76 111.57 32.15
CA PRO A 232 28.03 110.48 31.47
C PRO A 232 28.97 109.39 30.82
N ALA A 233 28.37 108.51 30.00
CA ALA A 233 28.87 107.31 29.29
C ALA A 233 30.16 107.44 28.42
N PRO A 234 30.73 106.31 27.93
CA PRO A 234 30.31 105.84 26.59
C PRO A 234 30.17 104.31 26.39
N LYS A 235 29.35 103.96 25.39
CA LYS A 235 29.22 102.69 24.63
C LYS A 235 30.39 102.54 23.64
N PRO A 236 30.42 101.52 22.74
CA PRO A 236 30.15 100.08 22.84
C PRO A 236 31.34 99.28 22.24
N GLU A 237 31.27 97.94 22.13
CA GLU A 237 31.73 97.21 20.93
C GLU A 237 31.44 95.70 21.00
N THR A 238 30.61 95.25 20.06
CA THR A 238 30.60 93.90 19.46
C THR A 238 31.46 93.99 18.19
N PRO A 239 32.09 92.93 17.61
CA PRO A 239 31.29 91.82 17.07
C PRO A 239 31.97 90.45 16.83
N LYS A 240 31.08 89.50 16.47
CA LYS A 240 31.21 88.44 15.44
C LYS A 240 32.32 87.38 15.61
N THR A 241 31.84 86.13 15.68
CA THR A 241 32.00 85.05 14.67
C THR A 241 31.05 83.94 15.18
N GLY A 242 30.08 83.43 14.41
CA GLY A 242 30.24 82.76 13.14
C GLY A 242 30.40 81.26 13.42
N TRP A 243 29.41 80.45 13.06
CA TRP A 243 29.54 79.38 12.06
C TRP A 243 28.31 78.47 12.09
N LYS A 244 27.91 78.10 10.87
CA LYS A 244 26.71 77.41 10.42
C LYS A 244 27.21 76.12 9.76
N GLN A 245 26.58 74.99 10.02
CA GLN A 245 26.45 73.81 9.12
C GLN A 245 25.59 72.78 9.87
N GLU A 246 24.36 72.46 9.45
CA GLU A 246 23.89 71.89 8.19
C GLU A 246 24.22 70.39 8.01
N ASN A 247 23.12 69.63 8.11
CA ASN A 247 22.76 68.36 7.46
C ASN A 247 23.38 67.02 7.86
N GLY A 248 22.46 66.09 8.14
CA GLY A 248 22.58 64.69 7.74
C GLY A 248 21.78 63.72 8.59
N MET A 249 20.46 63.60 8.35
CA MET A 249 19.63 62.37 8.34
C MET A 249 18.13 62.68 8.45
#